data_AF-A0A1D2TV88-F1
#
_entry.id   AF-A0A1D2TV88-F1
#
_cell.length_a   1.000
_cell.length_b   1.000
_cell.length_c   1.000
_cell.angle_alpha   90.00
_cell.angle_beta   90.00
_cell.angle_gamma   90.00
#
_symmetry.space_group_name_H-M   'P 1'
#
loop_
_entity.id
_entity.type
_entity.pdbx_description
1 polymer ?
#
loop_
_entity_poly.entity_id
_entity_poly.type
_entity_poly.pdbx_seq_one_letter_code
_entity_poly.pdbx_strand_id
1 'polypeptide(L)'
;MPSLTRLLLLATGLAAFAMAPAGAEERPAIFKGLMDCKAMTDPSERLACYDAAVGALDSAEQKGDIVVVDREQAKAVRRQAFGFTLPSLAMFERGEKPEELSEVSLGVERAYRSGEGKWTFELEGGAVWMQNDSETLFREPKKGSKVEIRKASMGGYFMNVDGQRAIRARRVK
;
A
#
# COMPACT_ATOMS: atom_id res chain seq x y z
N MET A 1 74.28 28.28 11.00
CA MET A 1 74.47 26.81 10.93
C MET A 1 73.50 26.17 11.92
N PRO A 2 72.73 25.13 11.55
CA PRO A 2 71.59 25.20 10.65
C PRO A 2 70.24 24.88 11.35
N SER A 3 69.15 25.25 10.64
CA SER A 3 67.88 24.52 10.50
C SER A 3 67.11 24.05 11.73
N LEU A 4 65.83 24.45 11.82
CA LEU A 4 64.74 23.50 12.01
C LEU A 4 63.41 24.06 11.50
N THR A 5 63.07 23.56 10.32
CA THR A 5 61.84 23.68 9.55
C THR A 5 60.62 23.31 10.41
N ARG A 6 59.74 24.28 10.72
CA ARG A 6 58.45 23.99 11.36
C ARG A 6 57.45 23.54 10.29
N LEU A 7 57.24 22.23 10.23
CA LEU A 7 56.21 21.56 9.45
C LEU A 7 54.83 21.91 10.06
N LEU A 8 54.02 22.73 9.37
CA LEU A 8 52.61 22.93 9.72
C LEU A 8 51.82 21.67 9.30
N LEU A 9 51.39 20.87 10.28
CA LEU A 9 50.33 19.87 10.05
C LEU A 9 48.98 20.59 10.00
N LEU A 10 48.35 20.64 8.82
CA LEU A 10 46.91 20.90 8.70
C LEU A 10 46.17 19.63 9.15
N ALA A 11 45.59 19.66 10.35
CA ALA A 11 44.61 18.68 10.78
C ALA A 11 43.24 19.03 10.16
N THR A 12 42.91 18.40 9.03
CA THR A 12 41.56 18.43 8.46
C THR A 12 40.64 17.57 9.32
N GLY A 13 39.82 18.22 10.16
CA GLY A 13 38.78 17.56 10.94
C GLY A 13 37.72 16.94 10.03
N LEU A 14 37.63 15.61 10.02
CA LEU A 14 36.50 14.87 9.47
C LEU A 14 35.27 15.14 10.35
N ALA A 15 34.34 15.95 9.85
CA ALA A 15 33.01 16.06 10.41
C ALA A 15 32.28 14.72 10.21
N ALA A 16 32.12 13.95 11.29
CA ALA A 16 31.26 12.79 11.31
C ALA A 16 29.80 13.26 11.16
N PHE A 17 29.23 13.09 9.97
CA PHE A 17 27.79 13.19 9.77
C PHE A 17 27.13 12.02 10.53
N ALA A 18 26.59 12.32 11.72
CA ALA A 18 25.74 11.38 12.43
C ALA A 18 24.45 11.21 11.63
N MET A 19 24.37 10.10 10.88
CA MET A 19 23.15 9.68 10.20
C MET A 19 22.20 9.15 11.27
N ALA A 20 21.28 10.00 11.74
CA ALA A 20 20.22 9.57 12.63
C ALA A 20 19.39 8.47 11.92
N PRO A 21 19.10 7.34 12.59
CA PRO A 21 18.24 6.31 12.00
C PRO A 21 16.84 6.90 11.80
N ALA A 22 16.44 7.04 10.53
CA ALA A 22 15.07 7.32 10.17
C ALA A 22 14.24 6.05 10.41
N GLY A 23 13.19 6.14 11.23
CA GLY A 23 12.13 5.13 11.27
C GLY A 23 12.03 4.32 12.56
N ALA A 24 11.89 4.97 13.70
CA ALA A 24 11.06 4.44 14.78
C ALA A 24 9.82 5.32 14.84
N GLU A 25 8.81 5.02 14.01
CA GLU A 25 7.48 5.62 14.19
C GLU A 25 7.02 5.23 15.60
N GLU A 26 6.89 6.21 16.50
CA GLU A 26 6.42 5.97 17.86
C GLU A 26 5.03 5.32 17.77
N ARG A 27 4.91 4.11 18.31
CA ARG A 27 3.62 3.40 18.32
C ARG A 27 2.59 4.27 19.07
N PRO A 28 1.31 4.24 18.67
CA PRO A 28 0.27 5.00 19.35
C PRO A 28 0.28 4.76 20.86
N ALA A 29 0.08 5.81 21.65
CA ALA A 29 0.10 5.73 23.11
C ALA A 29 -0.87 4.66 23.67
N ILE A 30 -2.02 4.47 23.02
CA ILE A 30 -2.98 3.43 23.36
C ILE A 30 -2.41 2.02 23.18
N PHE A 31 -1.63 1.78 22.12
CA PHE A 31 -0.96 0.50 21.92
C PHE A 31 0.16 0.28 22.96
N LYS A 32 0.87 1.35 23.36
CA LYS A 32 1.86 1.29 24.43
C LYS A 32 1.23 0.87 25.76
N GLY A 33 0.10 1.46 26.14
CA GLY A 33 -0.61 1.10 27.38
C GLY A 33 -0.96 -0.40 27.46
N LEU A 34 -1.41 -1.00 26.36
CA LEU A 34 -1.66 -2.45 26.29
C LEU A 34 -0.37 -3.28 26.48
N MET A 35 0.75 -2.83 25.92
CA MET A 35 2.05 -3.50 26.09
C MET A 35 2.60 -3.33 27.51
N ASP A 36 2.31 -2.23 28.19
CA ASP A 36 2.70 -1.99 29.57
C ASP A 36 1.94 -2.94 30.53
N CYS A 37 0.64 -3.17 30.30
CA CYS A 37 -0.13 -4.18 31.06
C CYS A 37 0.49 -5.59 30.92
N LYS A 38 1.03 -5.93 29.74
CA LYS A 38 1.70 -7.23 29.52
C LYS A 38 2.91 -7.44 30.44
N ALA A 39 3.61 -6.37 30.82
CA ALA A 39 4.78 -6.45 31.68
C ALA A 39 4.45 -6.75 33.15
N MET A 40 3.19 -6.64 33.56
CA MET A 40 2.75 -6.91 34.93
C MET A 40 2.77 -8.40 35.26
N THR A 41 3.27 -8.73 36.44
CA THR A 41 3.40 -10.11 36.94
C THR A 41 2.18 -10.55 37.74
N ASP A 42 1.59 -9.67 38.53
CA ASP A 42 0.37 -9.96 39.29
C ASP A 42 -0.84 -10.11 38.34
N PRO A 43 -1.54 -11.25 38.35
CA PRO A 43 -2.67 -11.47 37.45
C PRO A 43 -3.85 -10.52 37.66
N SER A 44 -4.11 -10.09 38.90
CA SER A 44 -5.25 -9.25 39.25
C SER A 44 -5.02 -7.79 38.84
N GLU A 45 -3.81 -7.27 39.11
CA GLU A 45 -3.39 -5.95 38.63
C GLU A 45 -3.34 -5.89 37.11
N ARG A 46 -2.82 -6.95 36.48
CA ARG A 46 -2.75 -7.06 35.02
C ARG A 46 -4.13 -7.06 34.37
N LEU A 47 -5.10 -7.78 34.95
CA LEU A 47 -6.47 -7.81 34.44
C LEU A 47 -7.11 -6.42 34.51
N ALA A 48 -7.03 -5.77 35.67
CA ALA A 48 -7.55 -4.40 35.85
C ALA A 48 -6.89 -3.40 34.88
N CYS A 49 -5.58 -3.55 34.61
CA CYS A 49 -4.87 -2.76 33.62
C CYS A 49 -5.42 -2.97 32.21
N TYR A 50 -5.60 -4.23 31.79
CA TYR A 50 -6.16 -4.53 30.46
C TYR A 50 -7.58 -4.00 30.30
N ASP A 51 -8.44 -4.17 31.31
CA ASP A 51 -9.82 -3.67 31.25
C ASP A 51 -9.86 -2.14 31.05
N ALA A 52 -9.01 -1.40 31.78
CA ALA A 52 -8.89 0.05 31.61
C ALA A 52 -8.33 0.44 30.22
N ALA A 53 -7.29 -0.25 29.75
CA ALA A 53 -6.67 0.02 28.46
C ALA A 53 -7.59 -0.30 27.27
N VAL A 54 -8.35 -1.40 27.36
CA VAL A 54 -9.35 -1.78 26.34
C VAL A 54 -10.52 -0.79 26.35
N GLY A 55 -10.99 -0.33 27.51
CA GLY A 55 -12.02 0.71 27.58
C GLY A 55 -11.57 2.04 26.94
N ALA A 56 -10.29 2.41 27.09
CA ALA A 56 -9.71 3.57 26.42
C ALA A 56 -9.60 3.37 24.89
N LEU A 57 -9.23 2.16 24.43
CA LEU A 57 -9.19 1.81 23.01
C LEU A 57 -10.58 1.88 22.37
N ASP A 58 -11.59 1.27 23.00
CA ASP A 58 -12.99 1.31 22.53
C ASP A 58 -13.51 2.75 22.44
N SER A 59 -13.24 3.57 23.47
CA SER A 59 -13.59 4.99 23.45
C SER A 59 -12.91 5.76 22.31
N ALA A 60 -11.66 5.43 21.98
CA ALA A 60 -10.92 6.06 20.88
C ALA A 60 -11.43 5.59 19.51
N GLU A 61 -11.83 4.32 19.37
CA GLU A 61 -12.45 3.78 18.18
C GLU A 61 -13.81 4.44 17.91
N GLN A 62 -14.67 4.55 18.93
CA GLN A 62 -15.98 5.21 18.82
C GLN A 62 -15.88 6.69 18.44
N LYS A 63 -14.81 7.38 18.87
CA LYS A 63 -14.55 8.78 18.50
C LYS A 63 -13.91 8.93 17.12
N GLY A 64 -13.41 7.85 16.53
CA GLY A 64 -12.67 7.87 15.27
C GLY A 64 -11.20 8.30 15.40
N ASP A 65 -10.68 8.37 16.63
CA ASP A 65 -9.26 8.65 16.89
C ASP A 65 -8.38 7.44 16.49
N ILE A 66 -8.96 6.24 16.49
CA ILE A 66 -8.36 4.98 16.04
C ILE A 66 -9.33 4.28 15.09
N VAL A 67 -8.79 3.71 14.01
CA VAL A 67 -9.55 2.81 13.11
C VAL A 67 -8.83 1.47 13.07
N VAL A 68 -9.55 0.41 13.40
CA VAL A 68 -9.05 -0.96 13.29
C VAL A 68 -9.42 -1.49 11.90
N VAL A 69 -8.39 -1.82 11.12
CA VAL A 69 -8.56 -2.38 9.76
C VAL A 69 -7.99 -3.78 9.75
N ASP A 70 -8.82 -4.77 9.42
CA ASP A 70 -8.34 -6.13 9.24
C ASP A 70 -7.62 -6.32 7.89
N ARG A 71 -6.92 -7.45 7.75
CA ARG A 71 -6.11 -7.74 6.55
C ARG A 71 -6.97 -7.89 5.29
N GLU A 72 -8.18 -8.42 5.38
CA GLU A 72 -9.06 -8.64 4.24
C GLU A 72 -9.71 -7.33 3.76
N GLN A 73 -10.09 -6.44 4.68
CA GLN A 73 -10.50 -5.07 4.37
C GLN A 73 -9.39 -4.30 3.68
N ALA A 74 -8.16 -4.36 4.21
CA ALA A 74 -7.01 -3.72 3.56
C ALA A 74 -6.76 -4.27 2.15
N LYS A 75 -6.85 -5.59 1.94
CA LYS A 75 -6.74 -6.21 0.60
C LYS A 75 -7.86 -5.76 -0.33
N ALA A 76 -9.11 -5.68 0.14
CA ALA A 76 -10.23 -5.23 -0.67
C ALA A 76 -10.04 -3.79 -1.16
N VAL A 77 -9.64 -2.88 -0.28
CA VAL A 77 -9.32 -1.49 -0.63
C VAL A 77 -8.18 -1.43 -1.64
N ARG A 78 -7.11 -2.23 -1.47
CA ARG A 78 -6.01 -2.29 -2.45
C ARG A 78 -6.44 -2.81 -3.81
N ARG A 79 -7.29 -3.84 -3.87
CA ARG A 79 -7.83 -4.36 -5.14
C ARG A 79 -8.64 -3.28 -5.86
N GLN A 80 -9.47 -2.55 -5.13
CA GLN A 80 -10.26 -1.44 -5.68
C GLN A 80 -9.38 -0.27 -6.14
N ALA A 81 -8.27 -0.02 -5.44
CA ALA A 81 -7.30 1.02 -5.78
C ALA A 81 -6.26 0.58 -6.82
N PHE A 82 -6.26 -0.67 -7.27
CA PHE A 82 -5.26 -1.18 -8.22
C PHE A 82 -5.27 -0.38 -9.52
N GLY A 83 -4.10 0.06 -9.99
CA GLY A 83 -4.02 0.99 -11.11
C GLY A 83 -3.85 2.46 -10.72
N PHE A 84 -4.03 2.80 -9.44
CA PHE A 84 -3.68 4.10 -8.87
C PHE A 84 -2.40 4.04 -8.03
N THR A 85 -1.65 5.14 -8.02
CA THR A 85 -0.53 5.33 -7.11
C THR A 85 -1.03 6.11 -5.90
N LEU A 86 -1.29 5.42 -4.79
CA LEU A 86 -1.76 6.03 -3.54
C LEU A 86 -0.72 5.86 -2.42
N PRO A 87 0.03 6.92 -2.06
CA PRO A 87 1.02 6.86 -0.99
C PRO A 87 0.44 6.42 0.36
N SER A 88 -0.83 6.76 0.63
CA SER A 88 -1.53 6.40 1.86
C SER A 88 -1.77 4.89 2.03
N LEU A 89 -1.72 4.08 0.96
CA LEU A 89 -1.86 2.62 1.09
C LEU A 89 -0.60 1.93 1.63
N ALA A 90 0.55 2.60 1.59
CA ALA A 90 1.80 2.10 2.17
C ALA A 90 1.69 1.90 3.71
N MET A 91 0.76 2.61 4.36
CA MET A 91 0.45 2.46 5.79
C MET A 91 0.05 1.01 6.15
N PHE A 92 -0.58 0.30 5.20
CA PHE A 92 -1.03 -1.08 5.34
C PHE A 92 0.10 -2.12 5.08
N GLU A 93 1.31 -1.69 4.72
CA GLU A 93 2.46 -2.56 4.39
C GLU A 93 3.38 -2.82 5.59
N ARG A 94 3.10 -2.25 6.77
CA ARG A 94 3.87 -2.51 7.99
C ARG A 94 3.72 -3.98 8.43
N GLY A 95 4.80 -4.74 8.39
CA GLY A 95 4.94 -6.03 9.08
C GLY A 95 5.13 -7.27 8.19
N GLU A 96 4.83 -7.20 6.89
CA GLU A 96 5.11 -8.27 5.91
C GLU A 96 5.79 -7.67 4.69
N LYS A 97 6.61 -8.47 3.98
CA LYS A 97 7.11 -8.08 2.65
C LYS A 97 5.93 -7.56 1.84
N PRO A 98 6.05 -6.44 1.11
CA PRO A 98 4.97 -5.97 0.26
C PRO A 98 4.56 -7.15 -0.61
N GLU A 99 3.39 -7.73 -0.35
CA GLU A 99 2.67 -8.48 -1.36
C GLU A 99 2.33 -7.39 -2.37
N GLU A 100 3.28 -7.11 -3.27
CA GLU A 100 3.04 -6.24 -4.40
C GLU A 100 1.86 -6.91 -5.11
N LEU A 101 0.67 -6.34 -4.91
CA LEU A 101 -0.46 -6.61 -5.79
C LEU A 101 0.05 -6.18 -7.17
N SER A 102 0.53 -7.17 -7.89
CA SER A 102 1.01 -7.12 -9.25
C SER A 102 -0.10 -7.55 -10.20
N GLU A 103 -1.14 -8.20 -9.67
CA GLU A 103 -2.29 -8.68 -10.40
C GLU A 103 -3.60 -8.58 -9.58
N VAL A 104 -4.71 -8.30 -10.26
CA VAL A 104 -6.08 -8.35 -9.72
C VAL A 104 -7.02 -9.06 -10.69
N SER A 105 -7.99 -9.78 -10.14
CA SER A 105 -9.13 -10.35 -10.88
C SER A 105 -10.41 -9.65 -10.45
N LEU A 106 -11.19 -9.14 -11.41
CA LEU A 106 -12.44 -8.41 -11.18
C LEU A 106 -13.48 -8.80 -12.23
N GLY A 107 -14.77 -8.63 -11.91
CA GLY A 107 -15.85 -8.73 -12.89
C GLY A 107 -16.07 -7.43 -13.66
N VAL A 108 -16.56 -7.55 -14.90
CA VAL A 108 -17.03 -6.42 -15.72
C VAL A 108 -18.48 -6.12 -15.38
N GLU A 109 -18.76 -4.89 -14.99
CA GLU A 109 -20.13 -4.36 -14.88
C GLU A 109 -20.64 -3.86 -16.23
N ARG A 110 -19.77 -3.16 -16.99
CA ARG A 110 -20.10 -2.64 -18.31
C ARG A 110 -18.86 -2.60 -19.19
N ALA A 111 -19.01 -2.96 -20.46
CA ALA A 111 -17.98 -2.77 -21.47
C ALA A 111 -18.57 -2.13 -22.71
N TYR A 112 -17.85 -1.16 -23.28
CA TYR A 112 -18.27 -0.43 -24.47
C TYR A 112 -17.06 0.08 -25.25
N ARG A 113 -17.24 0.41 -26.52
CA ARG A 113 -16.22 1.08 -27.31
C ARG A 113 -16.35 2.59 -27.18
N SER A 114 -15.23 3.28 -27.01
CA SER A 114 -15.17 4.74 -27.07
C SER A 114 -15.36 5.23 -28.51
N GLY A 115 -15.48 6.54 -28.71
CA GLY A 115 -15.53 7.15 -30.06
C GLY A 115 -14.29 6.85 -30.91
N GLU A 116 -13.17 6.48 -30.29
CA GLU A 116 -11.92 6.07 -30.94
C GLU A 116 -11.88 4.57 -31.28
N GLY A 117 -12.97 3.84 -31.01
CA GLY A 117 -13.08 2.39 -31.23
C GLY A 117 -12.34 1.54 -30.20
N LYS A 118 -11.75 2.13 -29.15
CA LYS A 118 -11.05 1.42 -28.07
C LYS A 118 -12.02 0.90 -27.03
N TRP A 119 -11.76 -0.29 -26.47
CA TRP A 119 -12.58 -0.81 -25.38
C TRP A 119 -12.40 -0.01 -24.09
N THR A 120 -13.52 0.27 -23.43
CA THR A 120 -13.62 0.84 -22.09
C THR A 120 -14.41 -0.13 -21.22
N PHE A 121 -13.87 -0.43 -20.04
CA PHE A 121 -14.40 -1.39 -19.08
C PHE A 121 -14.69 -0.68 -17.77
N GLU A 122 -15.92 -0.79 -17.30
CA GLU A 122 -16.31 -0.44 -15.94
C GLU A 122 -16.39 -1.74 -15.15
N LEU A 123 -15.56 -1.82 -14.11
CA LEU A 123 -15.38 -3.02 -13.32
C LEU A 123 -16.17 -2.93 -12.02
N GLU A 124 -16.35 -4.08 -11.38
CA GLU A 124 -16.81 -4.15 -9.99
C GLU A 124 -15.94 -3.25 -9.09
N GLY A 125 -16.59 -2.48 -8.22
CA GLY A 125 -15.92 -1.46 -7.41
C GLY A 125 -15.73 -0.10 -8.12
N GLY A 126 -16.24 0.06 -9.35
CA GLY A 126 -16.35 1.35 -10.03
C GLY A 126 -15.09 1.83 -10.76
N ALA A 127 -14.03 1.00 -10.80
CA ALA A 127 -12.82 1.29 -11.56
C ALA A 127 -13.12 1.29 -13.07
N VAL A 128 -12.59 2.27 -13.80
CA VAL A 128 -12.74 2.36 -15.26
C VAL A 128 -11.38 2.23 -15.93
N TRP A 129 -11.31 1.29 -16.86
CA TRP A 129 -10.10 0.96 -17.62
C TRP A 129 -10.34 1.14 -19.10
N MET A 130 -9.35 1.67 -19.82
CA MET A 130 -9.43 1.87 -21.26
C MET A 130 -8.24 1.20 -21.94
N GLN A 131 -8.53 0.48 -23.03
CA GLN A 131 -7.53 -0.08 -23.93
C GLN A 131 -6.70 1.04 -24.55
N ASN A 132 -5.38 0.85 -24.65
CA ASN A 132 -4.45 1.83 -25.23
C ASN A 132 -3.51 1.26 -26.30
N ASP A 133 -3.77 0.05 -26.79
CA ASP A 133 -3.10 -0.55 -27.95
C ASP A 133 -4.08 -0.81 -29.11
N SER A 134 -3.61 -1.46 -30.17
CA SER A 134 -4.39 -1.84 -31.35
C SER A 134 -4.88 -3.30 -31.33
N GLU A 135 -4.71 -4.01 -30.21
CA GLU A 135 -5.10 -5.41 -30.12
C GLU A 135 -6.63 -5.57 -30.19
N THR A 136 -7.11 -6.71 -30.68
CA THR A 136 -8.54 -6.98 -30.79
C THR A 136 -8.94 -8.12 -29.88
N LEU A 137 -10.08 -7.94 -29.20
CA LEU A 137 -10.75 -9.04 -28.50
C LEU A 137 -11.59 -9.82 -29.51
N PHE A 138 -11.43 -11.13 -29.53
CA PHE A 138 -12.17 -12.02 -30.43
C PHE A 138 -13.64 -12.17 -30.01
N ARG A 139 -13.89 -12.24 -28.70
CA ARG A 139 -15.22 -12.23 -28.10
C ARG A 139 -15.47 -10.89 -27.45
N GLU A 140 -16.64 -10.33 -27.72
CA GLU A 140 -17.04 -9.06 -27.12
C GLU A 140 -17.23 -9.22 -25.61
N PRO A 141 -16.58 -8.37 -24.80
CA PRO A 141 -16.78 -8.34 -23.36
C PRO A 141 -18.19 -7.89 -23.01
N LYS A 142 -18.77 -8.51 -21.99
CA LYS A 142 -20.12 -8.18 -21.50
C LYS A 142 -20.15 -8.14 -19.99
N LYS A 143 -21.29 -7.74 -19.43
CA LYS A 143 -21.51 -7.82 -17.98
C LYS A 143 -21.26 -9.27 -17.51
N GLY A 144 -20.46 -9.42 -16.46
CA GLY A 144 -20.03 -10.71 -15.92
C GLY A 144 -18.79 -11.33 -16.57
N SER A 145 -18.19 -10.71 -17.60
CA SER A 145 -16.87 -11.12 -18.09
C SER A 145 -15.82 -10.99 -16.98
N LYS A 146 -14.90 -11.94 -16.89
CA LYS A 146 -13.79 -11.92 -15.94
C LYS A 146 -12.62 -11.15 -16.56
N VAL A 147 -12.09 -10.16 -15.84
CA VAL A 147 -10.84 -9.49 -16.21
C VAL A 147 -9.72 -9.82 -15.24
N GLU A 148 -8.53 -10.06 -15.78
CA GLU A 148 -7.28 -10.25 -15.04
C GLU A 148 -6.33 -9.13 -15.45
N ILE A 149 -6.00 -8.24 -14.52
CA ILE A 149 -5.18 -7.06 -14.79
C ILE A 149 -3.86 -7.21 -14.05
N ARG A 150 -2.75 -7.13 -14.77
CA ARG A 150 -1.40 -7.25 -14.21
C ARG A 150 -0.48 -6.09 -14.60
N LYS A 151 0.45 -5.72 -13.72
CA LYS A 151 1.49 -4.73 -14.00
C LYS A 151 2.43 -5.23 -15.10
N ALA A 152 2.79 -4.35 -16.02
CA ALA A 152 3.80 -4.62 -17.03
C ALA A 152 5.20 -4.22 -16.52
N SER A 153 6.24 -4.90 -17.01
CA SER A 153 7.65 -4.66 -16.59
C SER A 153 8.17 -3.27 -16.94
N MET A 154 7.61 -2.60 -17.96
CA MET A 154 8.01 -1.26 -18.41
C MET A 154 6.96 -0.19 -18.05
N GLY A 155 6.16 -0.45 -17.02
CA GLY A 155 5.03 0.41 -16.64
C GLY A 155 3.78 0.16 -17.50
N GLY A 156 2.64 0.63 -17.00
CA GLY A 156 1.33 0.31 -17.55
C GLY A 156 0.82 -1.08 -17.13
N TYR A 157 -0.27 -1.52 -17.75
CA TYR A 157 -0.98 -2.72 -17.35
C TYR A 157 -1.39 -3.55 -18.56
N PHE A 158 -1.37 -4.87 -18.37
CA PHE A 158 -2.03 -5.82 -19.26
C PHE A 158 -3.38 -6.21 -18.67
N MET A 159 -4.37 -6.39 -19.52
CA MET A 159 -5.69 -6.88 -19.18
C MET A 159 -6.02 -8.09 -20.06
N ASN A 160 -6.23 -9.24 -19.44
CA ASN A 160 -6.87 -10.39 -20.07
C ASN A 160 -8.37 -10.32 -19.80
N VAL A 161 -9.19 -10.63 -20.82
CA VAL A 161 -10.65 -10.65 -20.69
C VAL A 161 -11.17 -12.02 -21.10
N ASP A 162 -11.81 -12.75 -20.19
CA ASP A 162 -12.32 -14.11 -20.41
C ASP A 162 -11.27 -15.08 -20.99
N GLY A 163 -10.02 -14.96 -20.54
CA GLY A 163 -8.89 -15.80 -21.00
C GLY A 163 -8.42 -15.52 -22.44
N GLN A 164 -8.89 -14.42 -23.06
CA GLN A 164 -8.44 -13.99 -24.38
C GLN A 164 -7.01 -13.41 -24.34
N ARG A 165 -6.46 -13.08 -25.52
CA ARG A 165 -5.17 -12.40 -25.64
C ARG A 165 -5.16 -11.11 -24.82
N ALA A 166 -4.07 -10.90 -24.08
CA ALA A 166 -3.87 -9.71 -23.26
C ALA A 166 -3.86 -8.45 -24.13
N ILE A 167 -4.64 -7.45 -23.74
CA ILE A 167 -4.55 -6.09 -24.28
C ILE A 167 -3.80 -5.19 -23.29
N ARG A 168 -3.16 -4.13 -23.78
CA ARG A 168 -2.66 -3.06 -22.92
C ARG A 168 -3.82 -2.15 -22.53
N ALA A 169 -3.87 -1.84 -21.25
CA ALA A 169 -4.89 -1.00 -20.67
C ALA A 169 -4.28 0.05 -19.73
N ARG A 170 -5.00 1.16 -19.58
CA ARG A 170 -4.72 2.19 -18.58
C ARG A 170 -5.97 2.45 -17.77
N ARG A 171 -5.80 2.67 -16.46
CA ARG A 171 -6.89 3.12 -15.61
C ARG A 171 -7.19 4.59 -15.92
N VAL A 172 -8.47 4.94 -16.04
CA VAL A 172 -8.94 6.30 -16.30
C VAL A 172 -9.83 6.85 -15.18
N LYS A 173 -10.38 5.97 -14.33
CA LYS A 173 -11.16 6.32 -13.12
C LYS A 173 -11.07 5.21 -12.07
#